data_AF-A0A7Z7IPN2-F1
#
_entry.id   AF-A0A7Z7IPN2-F1
#
_cell.length_a   1.000
_cell.length_b   1.000
_cell.length_c   1.000
_cell.angle_alpha   90.00
_cell.angle_beta   90.00
_cell.angle_gamma   90.00
#
_symmetry.space_group_name_H-M   'P 1'
#
loop_
_entity.id
_entity.type
_entity.pdbx_description
1 polymer ?
#
loop_
_entity_poly.entity_id
_entity_poly.type
_entity_poly.pdbx_seq_one_letter_code
_entity_poly.pdbx_strand_id
1 'polypeptide(L)'
;MGAEAEPNFRLLRSTEVTGVIRGAGRDRGRIIGVTYRDQAGESKQMRATLTVACDGRTSTVRSALGLQPRAFGALMDVWWFRLPRQNDDPTGLAGIFNAGHGAIMIDGGDYYQIAYIIPKGTDTEMRAQGIEGLHRVLVNMAPGSPTVSAH
;
A
#
# COMPACT_ATOMS: atom_id res chain seq x y z
N MET A 1 -21.44 5.84 -1.05
CA MET A 1 -21.93 6.27 0.28
C MET A 1 -20.95 5.72 1.31
N GLY A 2 -20.32 6.57 2.12
CA GLY A 2 -19.27 6.17 3.06
C GLY A 2 -19.77 6.10 4.51
N ALA A 3 -18.91 5.65 5.42
CA ALA A 3 -19.24 5.57 6.86
C ALA A 3 -19.64 6.91 7.48
N GLU A 4 -19.24 8.05 6.90
CA GLU A 4 -19.61 9.39 7.37
C GLU A 4 -21.12 9.69 7.29
N ALA A 5 -21.89 8.90 6.54
CA ALA A 5 -23.35 9.01 6.49
C ALA A 5 -24.04 8.36 7.71
N GLU A 6 -23.32 7.55 8.49
CA GLU A 6 -23.88 6.84 9.65
C GLU A 6 -23.96 7.77 10.88
N PRO A 7 -25.12 7.91 11.54
CA PRO A 7 -25.34 8.90 12.60
C PRO A 7 -24.46 8.71 13.84
N ASN A 8 -23.95 7.49 14.06
CA ASN A 8 -23.09 7.16 15.20
C ASN A 8 -21.61 6.98 14.80
N PHE A 9 -21.25 7.32 13.57
CA PHE A 9 -19.86 7.25 13.13
C PHE A 9 -19.13 8.55 13.46
N ARG A 10 -17.94 8.42 14.03
CA ARG A 10 -17.06 9.55 14.30
C ARG A 10 -15.67 9.25 13.77
N LEU A 11 -15.23 10.06 12.81
CA LEU A 11 -13.87 10.01 12.29
C LEU A 11 -13.00 11.07 12.96
N LEU A 12 -12.01 10.62 13.72
CA LEU A 12 -10.96 11.48 14.25
C LEU A 12 -9.74 11.40 13.34
N ARG A 13 -9.45 12.48 12.63
CA ARG A 13 -8.25 12.60 11.77
C ARG A 13 -7.09 13.17 12.59
N SER A 14 -5.86 12.92 12.13
CA SER A 14 -4.64 13.37 12.83
C SER A 14 -4.64 12.98 14.31
N THR A 15 -5.11 11.77 14.59
CA THR A 15 -5.29 11.20 15.94
C THR A 15 -4.60 9.85 15.95
N GLU A 16 -3.43 9.78 16.58
CA GLU A 16 -2.55 8.62 16.52
C GLU A 16 -2.76 7.71 17.73
N VAL A 17 -3.06 6.43 17.50
CA VAL A 17 -3.08 5.44 18.59
C VAL A 17 -1.65 5.16 19.04
N THR A 18 -1.38 5.37 20.33
CA THR A 18 -0.06 5.19 20.95
C THR A 18 0.01 3.97 21.87
N GLY A 19 -1.14 3.38 22.22
CA GLY A 19 -1.19 2.20 23.06
C GLY A 19 -2.59 1.64 23.28
N VAL A 20 -2.69 0.62 24.13
CA VAL A 20 -3.95 -0.05 24.47
C VAL A 20 -4.25 0.06 25.96
N ILE A 21 -5.54 0.14 26.29
CA ILE A 21 -6.01 0.14 27.67
C ILE A 21 -6.37 -1.31 28.04
N ARG A 22 -5.72 -1.83 29.09
CA ARG A 22 -5.97 -3.17 29.61
C ARG A 22 -6.95 -3.11 30.78
N GLY A 23 -7.96 -3.98 30.76
CA GLY A 23 -8.90 -4.14 31.85
C GLY A 23 -8.24 -4.71 33.11
N ALA A 24 -8.87 -4.43 34.25
CA ALA A 24 -8.48 -4.92 35.57
C ALA A 24 -9.65 -5.66 36.23
N GLY A 25 -9.39 -6.37 37.33
CA GLY A 25 -10.42 -7.14 38.04
C GLY A 25 -11.05 -8.21 37.15
N ARG A 26 -12.38 -8.12 36.96
CA ARG A 26 -13.14 -9.06 36.10
C ARG A 26 -12.77 -8.99 34.62
N ASP A 27 -12.19 -7.88 34.16
CA ASP A 27 -11.78 -7.67 32.77
C ASP A 27 -10.26 -7.86 32.56
N ARG A 28 -9.56 -8.53 33.50
CA ARG A 28 -8.10 -8.70 33.41
C ARG A 28 -7.70 -9.33 32.07
N GLY A 29 -6.80 -8.65 31.35
CA GLY A 29 -6.29 -9.11 30.06
C GLY A 29 -7.15 -8.72 28.86
N ARG A 30 -8.37 -8.21 29.07
CA ARG A 30 -9.21 -7.68 27.99
C ARG A 30 -8.73 -6.30 27.56
N ILE A 31 -8.76 -6.04 26.25
CA ILE A 31 -8.57 -4.69 25.72
C ILE A 31 -9.91 -3.96 25.78
N ILE A 32 -9.90 -2.82 26.45
CA ILE A 32 -11.10 -2.02 26.76
C ILE A 32 -11.03 -0.63 26.14
N GLY A 33 -10.09 -0.40 25.23
CA GLY A 33 -9.84 0.88 24.60
C GLY A 33 -8.41 1.10 24.16
N VAL A 34 -8.12 2.33 23.77
CA VAL A 34 -6.81 2.79 23.29
C VAL A 34 -6.38 4.08 23.97
N THR A 35 -5.08 4.26 24.10
CA THR A 35 -4.47 5.57 24.34
C THR A 35 -4.11 6.15 22.98
N TYR A 36 -4.39 7.43 22.79
CA TYR A 36 -4.11 8.12 21.55
C TYR A 36 -3.57 9.52 21.82
N ARG A 37 -2.85 10.06 20.83
CA ARG A 37 -2.40 11.45 20.80
C ARG A 37 -3.26 12.23 19.82
N ASP A 38 -3.84 13.33 20.26
CA ASP A 38 -4.67 14.18 19.40
C ASP A 38 -3.86 15.20 18.60
N GLN A 39 -4.57 16.06 17.86
CA GLN A 39 -3.97 17.08 17.00
C GLN A 39 -3.18 18.15 17.77
N ALA A 40 -3.52 18.37 19.04
CA ALA A 40 -2.78 19.28 19.93
C ALA A 40 -1.55 18.60 20.54
N GLY A 41 -1.35 17.30 20.30
CA GLY A 41 -0.28 16.51 20.88
C GLY A 41 -0.62 15.96 22.27
N GLU A 42 -1.84 16.13 22.75
CA GLU A 42 -2.26 15.66 24.08
C GLU A 42 -2.54 14.16 24.08
N SER A 43 -2.04 13.47 25.11
CA SER A 43 -2.33 12.05 25.33
C SER A 43 -3.69 11.87 26.00
N LYS A 44 -4.58 11.13 25.35
CA LYS A 44 -5.97 10.89 25.75
C LYS A 44 -6.32 9.41 25.67
N GLN A 45 -7.45 9.05 26.26
CA GLN A 45 -7.94 7.67 26.30
C GLN A 45 -9.32 7.57 25.67
N MET A 46 -9.55 6.50 24.92
CA MET A 46 -10.87 6.16 24.38
C MET A 46 -11.22 4.73 24.77
N ARG A 47 -12.30 4.56 25.53
CA ARG A 47 -12.82 3.24 25.88
C ARG A 47 -13.77 2.71 24.82
N ALA A 48 -13.73 1.39 24.61
CA ALA A 48 -14.60 0.71 23.67
C ALA A 48 -14.91 -0.71 24.15
N THR A 49 -16.11 -1.21 23.83
CA THR A 49 -16.49 -2.60 24.10
C THR A 49 -15.72 -3.58 23.20
N LEU A 50 -15.37 -3.14 21.98
CA LEU A 50 -14.57 -3.85 21.00
C LEU A 50 -13.58 -2.88 20.33
N THR A 51 -12.32 -3.27 20.21
CA THR A 51 -11.29 -2.52 19.49
C THR A 51 -10.80 -3.36 18.30
N VAL A 52 -10.94 -2.83 17.09
CA VAL A 52 -10.44 -3.46 15.86
C VAL A 52 -9.26 -2.62 15.35
N ALA A 53 -8.09 -3.24 15.23
CA ALA A 53 -6.88 -2.58 14.75
C ALA A 53 -6.77 -2.71 13.22
N CYS A 54 -6.81 -1.57 12.54
CA CYS A 54 -6.67 -1.47 11.08
C CYS A 54 -5.46 -0.59 10.69
N ASP A 55 -4.40 -0.62 11.51
CA ASP A 55 -3.22 0.26 11.46
C ASP A 55 -2.01 -0.36 10.72
N GLY A 56 -2.28 -1.33 9.84
CA GLY A 56 -1.33 -1.79 8.82
C GLY A 56 -0.10 -2.54 9.32
N ARG A 57 0.92 -2.59 8.45
CA ARG A 57 2.13 -3.41 8.65
C ARG A 57 2.94 -2.98 9.88
N THR A 58 2.93 -1.71 10.24
CA THR A 58 3.65 -1.16 11.40
C THR A 58 2.75 -0.96 12.62
N SER A 59 1.64 -1.71 12.71
CA SER A 59 0.63 -1.61 13.77
C SER A 59 1.21 -1.37 15.18
N THR A 60 0.81 -0.23 15.75
CA THR A 60 1.11 0.14 17.13
C THR A 60 0.37 -0.78 18.09
N VAL A 61 -0.89 -1.11 17.78
CA VAL A 61 -1.71 -1.99 18.63
C VAL A 61 -1.08 -3.38 18.74
N ARG A 62 -0.68 -3.97 17.60
CA ARG A 62 -0.03 -5.28 17.58
C ARG A 62 1.26 -5.28 18.41
N SER A 63 2.07 -4.24 18.25
CA SER A 63 3.32 -4.07 19.00
C SER A 63 3.06 -3.91 20.51
N ALA A 64 2.07 -3.11 20.90
CA ALA A 64 1.67 -2.91 22.29
C ALA A 64 1.13 -4.18 22.96
N LEU A 65 0.65 -5.14 22.17
CA LEU A 65 0.19 -6.46 22.62
C LEU A 65 1.30 -7.52 22.61
N GLY A 66 2.50 -7.22 22.12
CA GLY A 66 3.59 -8.19 21.97
C GLY A 66 3.31 -9.26 20.91
N LEU A 67 2.39 -9.01 20.00
CA LEU A 67 1.99 -9.96 18.95
C LEU A 67 3.00 -9.92 17.81
N GLN A 68 3.50 -11.10 17.41
CA GLN A 68 4.45 -11.21 16.31
C GLN A 68 3.71 -11.56 15.01
N PRO A 69 3.79 -10.72 13.96
CA PRO A 69 3.18 -11.04 12.69
C PRO A 69 3.92 -12.20 12.01
N ARG A 70 3.18 -13.18 11.49
CA ARG A 70 3.75 -14.17 10.58
C ARG A 70 3.87 -13.54 9.20
N ALA A 71 5.10 -13.24 8.79
CA ALA A 71 5.38 -12.76 7.45
C ALA A 71 5.31 -13.93 6.46
N PHE A 72 4.36 -13.87 5.53
CA PHE A 72 4.32 -14.77 4.38
C PHE A 72 5.19 -14.26 3.22
N GLY A 73 5.54 -12.97 3.23
CA GLY A 73 6.42 -12.32 2.26
C GLY A 73 5.84 -12.26 0.85
N ALA A 74 5.92 -11.10 0.18
CA ALA A 74 5.86 -11.09 -1.27
C ALA A 74 7.19 -11.64 -1.80
N LEU A 75 7.15 -12.44 -2.87
CA LEU A 75 8.34 -12.93 -3.59
C LEU A 75 8.88 -11.89 -4.59
N MET A 76 8.21 -10.75 -4.69
CA MET A 76 8.48 -9.70 -5.68
C MET A 76 8.39 -8.31 -5.05
N ASP A 77 9.14 -7.38 -5.60
CA ASP A 77 8.95 -5.94 -5.41
C ASP A 77 8.29 -5.35 -6.67
N VAL A 78 7.78 -4.11 -6.57
CA VAL A 78 7.07 -3.46 -7.68
C VAL A 78 7.58 -2.04 -7.85
N TRP A 79 7.97 -1.70 -9.07
CA TRP A 79 8.24 -0.34 -9.49
C TRP A 79 6.97 0.31 -10.04
N TRP A 80 6.61 1.44 -9.45
CA TRP A 80 5.51 2.27 -9.90
C TRP A 80 6.05 3.48 -10.64
N PHE A 81 5.61 3.66 -11.88
CA PHE A 81 5.95 4.84 -12.67
C PHE A 81 4.83 5.17 -13.66
N ARG A 82 4.93 6.34 -14.27
CA ARG A 82 4.01 6.80 -15.30
C ARG A 82 4.70 6.79 -16.64
N LEU A 83 3.96 6.41 -17.67
CA LEU A 83 4.39 6.51 -19.06
C LEU A 83 3.29 7.26 -19.84
N PRO A 84 3.59 8.37 -20.53
CA PRO A 84 2.61 9.09 -21.33
C PRO A 84 1.95 8.15 -22.34
N ARG A 85 0.65 8.29 -22.58
CA ARG A 85 -0.06 7.51 -23.61
C ARG A 85 -0.15 8.27 -24.92
N GLN A 86 -0.20 7.52 -26.01
CA GLN A 86 -0.64 7.97 -27.31
C GLN A 86 -2.12 7.61 -27.51
N ASN A 87 -2.79 8.32 -28.41
CA ASN A 87 -4.24 8.18 -28.63
C ASN A 87 -4.65 6.80 -29.15
N ASP A 88 -3.73 6.09 -29.81
CA ASP A 88 -3.90 4.76 -30.38
C ASP A 88 -3.48 3.63 -29.43
N ASP A 89 -3.00 3.95 -28.23
CA ASP A 89 -2.71 2.95 -27.22
C ASP A 89 -3.99 2.31 -26.65
N PRO A 90 -3.94 1.02 -26.26
CA PRO A 90 -5.07 0.31 -25.65
C PRO A 90 -5.63 1.00 -24.39
N THR A 91 -6.95 1.07 -24.26
CA THR A 91 -7.60 1.59 -23.04
C THR A 91 -7.80 0.49 -21.99
N GLY A 92 -7.97 0.89 -20.74
CA GLY A 92 -8.32 0.00 -19.63
C GLY A 92 -7.13 -0.65 -18.91
N LEU A 93 -7.37 -1.83 -18.34
CA LEU A 93 -6.39 -2.57 -17.53
C LEU A 93 -5.75 -3.68 -18.36
N ALA A 94 -4.42 -3.64 -18.49
CA ALA A 94 -3.66 -4.69 -19.18
C ALA A 94 -2.63 -5.32 -18.24
N GLY A 95 -2.61 -6.65 -18.18
CA GLY A 95 -1.52 -7.41 -17.57
C GLY A 95 -0.64 -8.00 -18.66
N ILE A 96 0.65 -7.70 -18.63
CA ILE A 96 1.64 -8.20 -19.59
C ILE A 96 2.62 -9.09 -18.85
N PHE A 97 2.71 -10.36 -19.26
CA PHE A 97 3.71 -11.29 -18.78
C PHE A 97 4.48 -11.81 -19.98
N ASN A 98 5.73 -11.41 -20.12
CA ASN A 98 6.58 -11.82 -21.24
C ASN A 98 8.06 -11.82 -20.83
N ALA A 99 8.86 -12.70 -21.43
CA ALA A 99 10.32 -12.76 -21.25
C ALA A 99 10.81 -12.81 -19.78
N GLY A 100 10.05 -13.44 -18.88
CA GLY A 100 10.40 -13.52 -17.45
C GLY A 100 10.05 -12.25 -16.64
N HIS A 101 9.36 -11.30 -17.26
CA HIS A 101 8.92 -10.05 -16.67
C HIS A 101 7.39 -9.98 -16.58
N GLY A 102 6.91 -9.18 -15.63
CA GLY A 102 5.48 -8.91 -15.45
C GLY A 102 5.23 -7.42 -15.26
N ALA A 103 4.22 -6.89 -15.93
CA ALA A 103 3.76 -5.52 -15.76
C ALA A 103 2.23 -5.44 -15.73
N ILE A 104 1.71 -4.52 -14.93
CA ILE A 104 0.30 -4.12 -14.99
C ILE A 104 0.27 -2.68 -15.48
N MET A 105 -0.46 -2.41 -16.56
CA MET A 105 -0.70 -1.08 -17.09
C MET A 105 -2.13 -0.68 -16.77
N ILE A 106 -2.27 0.40 -16.00
CA ILE A 106 -3.56 0.96 -15.62
C ILE A 106 -3.72 2.25 -16.40
N ASP A 107 -4.74 2.30 -17.24
CA ASP A 107 -5.15 3.50 -17.96
C ASP A 107 -5.57 4.63 -16.98
N GLY A 108 -4.79 5.70 -16.95
CA GLY A 108 -5.07 6.94 -16.21
C GLY A 108 -5.67 8.05 -17.06
N GLY A 109 -5.98 7.78 -18.33
CA GLY A 109 -6.37 8.76 -19.35
C GLY A 109 -5.22 9.11 -20.27
N ASP A 110 -4.45 10.14 -19.92
CA ASP A 110 -3.30 10.68 -20.68
C ASP A 110 -1.97 9.94 -20.40
N TYR A 111 -1.97 8.98 -19.49
CA TYR A 111 -0.81 8.13 -19.18
C TYR A 111 -1.25 6.72 -18.75
N TYR A 112 -0.29 5.80 -18.78
CA TYR A 112 -0.36 4.55 -18.05
C TYR A 112 0.31 4.67 -16.69
N GLN A 113 -0.38 4.29 -15.62
CA GLN A 113 0.25 3.96 -14.34
C GLN A 113 0.73 2.51 -14.43
N ILE A 114 2.04 2.31 -14.43
CA ILE A 114 2.65 0.99 -14.63
C ILE A 114 3.14 0.43 -13.29
N ALA A 115 2.74 -0.81 -13.01
CA ALA A 115 3.25 -1.64 -11.92
C ALA A 115 4.18 -2.69 -12.53
N TYR A 116 5.49 -2.43 -12.55
CA TYR A 116 6.48 -3.36 -13.07
C TYR A 116 7.01 -4.27 -11.95
N ILE A 117 6.85 -5.57 -12.12
CA ILE A 117 7.20 -6.60 -11.14
C ILE A 117 8.68 -6.93 -11.30
N ILE A 118 9.43 -6.82 -10.19
CA ILE A 118 10.84 -7.21 -10.12
C ILE A 118 11.05 -8.29 -9.05
N PRO A 119 12.10 -9.11 -9.17
CA PRO A 119 12.48 -10.00 -8.09
C PRO A 119 12.71 -9.24 -6.79
N LYS A 120 12.34 -9.85 -5.68
CA LYS A 120 12.53 -9.20 -4.38
C LYS A 120 14.00 -8.93 -4.09
N GLY A 121 14.30 -7.73 -3.62
CA GLY A 121 15.64 -7.34 -3.17
C GLY A 121 16.59 -6.95 -4.30
N THR A 122 16.13 -6.90 -5.56
CA THR A 122 16.97 -6.50 -6.70
C THR A 122 16.83 -5.03 -7.08
N ASP A 123 16.06 -4.22 -6.33
CA ASP A 123 15.83 -2.80 -6.63
C ASP A 123 17.14 -2.02 -6.83
N THR A 124 18.09 -2.15 -5.92
CA THR A 124 19.37 -1.43 -5.98
C THR A 124 20.20 -1.84 -7.20
N GLU A 125 20.30 -3.14 -7.48
CA GLU A 125 21.04 -3.68 -8.62
C GLU A 125 20.41 -3.24 -9.94
N MET A 126 19.08 -3.35 -10.07
CA MET A 126 18.38 -2.97 -11.29
C MET A 126 18.42 -1.46 -11.53
N ARG A 127 18.37 -0.63 -10.47
CA ARG A 127 18.56 0.83 -10.61
C ARG A 127 19.96 1.19 -11.10
N ALA A 128 20.99 0.44 -10.70
CA ALA A 128 22.36 0.67 -11.14
C ALA A 128 22.56 0.40 -12.65
N GLN A 129 21.66 -0.33 -13.30
CA GLN A 129 21.70 -0.61 -14.75
C GLN A 129 21.22 0.58 -15.60
N GLY A 130 20.71 1.65 -14.98
CA GLY A 130 20.18 2.81 -15.69
C GLY A 130 18.76 2.61 -16.21
N ILE A 131 18.18 3.70 -16.73
CA ILE A 131 16.80 3.72 -17.22
C ILE A 131 16.66 2.96 -18.56
N GLU A 132 17.75 2.90 -19.32
CA GLU A 132 17.84 2.23 -20.62
C GLU A 132 17.59 0.72 -20.51
N GLY A 133 17.96 0.11 -19.38
CA GLY A 133 17.66 -1.29 -19.10
C GLY A 133 16.16 -1.54 -18.95
N LEU A 134 15.47 -0.68 -18.17
CA LEU A 134 14.02 -0.74 -18.01
C LEU A 134 13.32 -0.50 -19.35
N HIS A 135 13.78 0.50 -20.10
CA HIS A 135 13.20 0.86 -21.38
C HIS A 135 13.24 -0.30 -22.39
N ARG A 136 14.40 -0.96 -22.53
CA ARG A 136 14.55 -2.14 -23.40
C ARG A 136 13.60 -3.27 -23.03
N VAL A 137 13.41 -3.51 -21.73
CA VAL A 137 12.49 -4.55 -21.25
C VAL A 137 11.04 -4.18 -21.56
N LEU A 138 10.65 -2.91 -21.38
CA LEU A 138 9.30 -2.44 -21.72
C LEU A 138 9.01 -2.63 -23.21
N VAL A 139 9.91 -2.20 -24.11
CA VAL A 139 9.78 -2.40 -25.57
C VAL A 139 9.58 -3.87 -25.93
N ASN A 140 10.36 -4.76 -25.32
CA ASN A 140 10.23 -6.20 -25.56
C ASN A 140 8.92 -6.79 -25.01
N MET A 141 8.37 -6.22 -23.93
CA MET A 141 7.12 -6.68 -23.34
C MET A 141 5.88 -6.23 -24.13
N ALA A 142 5.92 -5.03 -24.72
CA ALA A 142 4.79 -4.43 -25.44
C ALA A 142 5.18 -3.95 -26.85
N PRO A 143 5.65 -4.83 -27.75
CA PRO A 143 6.19 -4.43 -29.06
C PRO A 143 5.16 -3.79 -30.00
N GLY A 144 3.86 -3.88 -29.69
CA GLY A 144 2.77 -3.25 -30.43
C GLY A 144 2.22 -1.96 -29.82
N SER A 145 2.78 -1.47 -28.70
CA SER A 145 2.38 -0.18 -28.12
C SER A 145 3.23 0.96 -28.71
N PRO A 146 2.61 1.94 -29.39
CA PRO A 146 3.26 3.14 -29.89
C PRO A 146 4.03 3.89 -28.80
N THR A 147 3.45 4.00 -27.60
CA THR A 147 4.06 4.68 -26.45
C THR A 147 5.35 4.03 -26.00
N VAL A 148 5.37 2.70 -25.95
CA VAL A 148 6.53 1.97 -25.46
C VAL A 148 7.66 2.00 -26.49
N SER A 149 7.31 2.00 -27.79
CA SER A 149 8.28 2.03 -28.90
C SER A 149 8.85 3.42 -29.21
N ALA A 150 8.22 4.50 -28.72
CA ALA A 150 8.59 5.89 -29.04
C ALA A 150 9.59 6.53 -28.06
N HIS A 151 9.70 5.98 -26.87
CA HIS A 151 10.77 6.32 -25.92
C HIS A 151 11.94 5.37 -26.08
#